data_AF-A0A080MB24-F1
#
_entry.id   AF-A0A080MB24-F1
#
_cell.length_a   1.000
_cell.length_b   1.000
_cell.length_c   1.000
_cell.angle_alpha   90.00
_cell.angle_beta   90.00
_cell.angle_gamma   90.00
#
_symmetry.space_group_name_H-M   'P 1'
#
loop_
_entity.id
_entity.type
_entity.pdbx_description
1 polymer ?
#
loop_
_entity_poly.entity_id
_entity_poly.type
_entity_poly.pdbx_seq_one_letter_code
_entity_poly.pdbx_strand_id
1 'polypeptide(L)'
;MDLATERALLARAQRERIDLANAVTRRELAPVILIEQVLARAGSKVAGILDGIPGMIKRRVDTLSGSDLALIAAEIARARNVAAAVSLDDLEDEPAGGDRAAADETADDSQPDLG
;
A
#
# COMPACT_ATOMS: atom_id res chain seq x y z
N MET A 1 33.39 -32.33 -15.73
CA MET A 1 32.15 -31.86 -16.36
C MET A 1 32.36 -31.86 -17.86
N ASP A 2 31.44 -32.41 -18.63
CA ASP A 2 31.53 -32.47 -20.10
C ASP A 2 30.79 -31.29 -20.75
N LEU A 3 31.25 -30.87 -21.93
CA LEU A 3 30.75 -29.73 -22.70
C LEU A 3 29.24 -29.82 -22.99
N ALA A 4 28.72 -31.05 -23.17
CA ALA A 4 27.29 -31.28 -23.34
C ALA A 4 26.49 -30.88 -22.09
N THR A 5 27.00 -31.20 -20.90
CA THR A 5 26.38 -30.84 -19.63
C THR A 5 26.41 -29.33 -19.40
N GLU A 6 27.53 -28.67 -19.70
CA GLU A 6 27.64 -27.22 -19.59
C GLU A 6 26.68 -26.48 -20.54
N ARG A 7 26.53 -26.98 -21.77
CA ARG A 7 25.55 -26.45 -22.73
C ARG A 7 24.10 -26.65 -22.26
N ALA A 8 23.79 -27.80 -21.68
CA ALA A 8 22.46 -28.08 -21.15
C ALA A 8 22.11 -27.15 -19.96
N LEU A 9 23.08 -26.90 -19.07
CA LEU A 9 22.90 -25.96 -17.96
C LEU A 9 22.73 -24.52 -18.46
N LEU A 10 23.53 -24.10 -19.44
CA LEU A 10 23.40 -22.77 -20.05
C LEU A 10 22.03 -22.58 -20.73
N ALA A 11 21.55 -23.59 -21.47
CA ALA A 11 20.26 -23.54 -22.14
C ALA A 11 19.09 -23.45 -21.14
N ARG A 12 19.19 -24.13 -20.00
CA ARG A 12 18.21 -24.02 -18.90
C ARG A 12 18.19 -22.61 -18.33
N ALA A 13 19.34 -22.06 -17.97
CA ALA A 13 19.45 -20.69 -17.43
C ALA A 13 18.94 -19.63 -18.43
N GLN A 14 19.22 -19.82 -19.72
CA GLN A 14 18.71 -18.93 -20.77
C GLN A 14 17.18 -18.99 -20.89
N ARG A 15 16.58 -20.18 -20.81
CA ARG A 15 15.12 -20.35 -20.85
C ARG A 15 14.46 -19.70 -19.64
N GLU A 16 14.98 -19.94 -18.44
CA GLU A 16 14.48 -19.33 -17.21
C GLU A 16 14.51 -17.79 -17.27
N ARG A 17 15.61 -17.22 -17.77
CA ARG A 17 15.72 -15.77 -18.00
C ARG A 17 14.64 -15.25 -18.96
N ILE A 18 14.35 -15.98 -20.03
CA ILE A 18 13.31 -15.62 -21.00
C ILE A 18 11.92 -15.71 -20.35
N ASP A 19 11.66 -16.75 -19.56
CA ASP A 19 10.39 -16.94 -18.89
C ASP A 19 10.11 -15.81 -17.88
N LEU A 20 11.12 -15.39 -17.10
CA LEU A 20 11.03 -14.23 -16.21
C LEU A 20 10.77 -12.93 -16.97
N ALA A 21 11.50 -12.68 -18.07
CA ALA A 21 11.29 -11.50 -18.90
C ALA A 21 9.90 -11.46 -19.55
N ASN A 22 9.39 -12.62 -19.98
CA ASN A 22 8.05 -12.76 -20.53
C ASN A 22 6.98 -12.50 -19.46
N ALA A 23 7.14 -13.02 -18.25
CA ALA A 23 6.23 -12.77 -17.13
C ALA A 23 6.17 -11.29 -16.75
N VAL A 24 7.32 -10.58 -16.74
CA VAL A 24 7.35 -9.11 -16.57
C VAL A 24 6.62 -8.41 -17.71
N THR A 25 6.86 -8.81 -18.96
CA THR A 25 6.21 -8.24 -20.15
C THR A 25 4.69 -8.43 -20.11
N ARG A 26 4.23 -9.59 -19.64
CA ARG A 26 2.80 -9.90 -19.43
C ARG A 26 2.20 -9.24 -18.18
N ARG A 27 3.00 -8.52 -17.39
CA ARG A 27 2.62 -7.91 -16.08
C ARG A 27 2.22 -8.92 -15.01
N GLU A 28 2.66 -10.16 -15.13
CA GLU A 28 2.50 -11.20 -14.10
C GLU A 28 3.52 -11.03 -12.97
N LEU A 29 4.68 -10.44 -13.28
CA LEU A 29 5.70 -10.04 -12.31
C LEU A 29 5.94 -8.54 -12.45
N ALA A 30 5.80 -7.78 -11.36
CA ALA A 30 6.23 -6.39 -11.33
C ALA A 30 7.69 -6.34 -10.86
N PRO A 31 8.59 -5.62 -11.57
CA PRO A 31 9.91 -5.32 -11.02
C PRO A 31 9.74 -4.62 -9.68
N VAL A 32 10.46 -5.05 -8.65
CA VAL A 32 10.39 -4.45 -7.29
C VAL A 32 10.56 -2.93 -7.34
N ILE A 33 11.50 -2.47 -8.17
CA ILE A 33 11.75 -1.04 -8.41
C ILE A 33 10.53 -0.27 -8.95
N LEU A 34 9.64 -0.92 -9.71
CA LEU A 34 8.42 -0.30 -10.19
C LEU A 34 7.40 -0.15 -9.07
N ILE A 35 7.27 -1.16 -8.20
CA ILE A 35 6.40 -1.09 -7.02
C ILE A 35 6.89 0.02 -6.08
N GLU A 36 8.20 0.07 -5.81
CA GLU A 36 8.82 1.15 -5.01
C GLU A 36 8.50 2.54 -5.58
N GLN A 37 8.65 2.71 -6.89
CA GLN A 37 8.32 3.99 -7.55
C GLN A 37 6.85 4.36 -7.43
N VAL A 38 5.94 3.38 -7.58
CA VAL A 38 4.50 3.61 -7.43
C VAL A 38 4.17 3.98 -6.00
N LEU A 39 4.69 3.25 -5.01
CA LEU A 39 4.48 3.52 -3.59
C LEU A 39 5.06 4.88 -3.18
N ALA A 40 6.29 5.21 -3.60
CA ALA A 40 6.90 6.50 -3.34
C ALA A 40 6.06 7.66 -3.92
N ARG A 41 5.55 7.50 -5.16
CA ARG A 41 4.66 8.49 -5.79
C ARG A 41 3.32 8.60 -5.07
N ALA A 42 2.72 7.48 -4.68
CA ALA A 42 1.45 7.45 -3.94
C ALA A 42 1.61 8.13 -2.57
N GLY A 43 2.62 7.74 -1.79
CA GLY A 43 2.94 8.34 -0.49
C GLY A 43 3.21 9.84 -0.59
N SER A 44 3.97 10.28 -1.60
CA SER A 44 4.22 11.71 -1.84
C SER A 44 2.93 12.49 -2.11
N LYS A 45 2.01 11.94 -2.90
CA LYS A 45 0.71 12.59 -3.18
C LYS A 45 -0.14 12.69 -1.92
N VAL A 46 -0.22 11.60 -1.15
CA VAL A 46 -0.98 11.57 0.11
C VAL A 46 -0.40 12.58 1.11
N ALA A 47 0.92 12.62 1.28
CA ALA A 47 1.59 13.58 2.14
C ALA A 47 1.24 15.03 1.76
N GLY A 48 1.26 15.36 0.47
CA GLY A 48 0.89 16.70 -0.01
C GLY A 48 -0.58 17.07 0.29
N ILE A 49 -1.50 16.11 0.20
CA ILE A 49 -2.91 16.32 0.58
C ILE A 49 -3.00 16.58 2.08
N LEU A 50 -2.35 15.74 2.90
CA LEU A 50 -2.36 15.87 4.35
C LEU A 50 -1.77 17.21 4.80
N ASP A 51 -0.61 17.60 4.29
CA ASP A 51 0.05 18.87 4.64
C ASP A 51 -0.82 20.10 4.27
N GLY A 52 -1.74 19.95 3.31
CA GLY A 52 -2.70 20.99 2.91
C GLY A 52 -3.92 21.13 3.84
N ILE A 53 -4.21 20.12 4.67
CA ILE A 53 -5.41 20.06 5.53
C ILE A 53 -5.52 21.26 6.50
N PRO A 54 -4.46 21.66 7.25
CA PRO A 54 -4.57 22.78 8.20
C PRO A 54 -5.03 24.07 7.52
N GLY A 55 -4.46 24.39 6.35
CA GLY A 55 -4.85 25.57 5.58
C GLY A 55 -6.26 25.47 5.01
N MET A 56 -6.66 24.28 4.54
CA MET A 56 -8.02 24.00 4.08
C MET A 56 -9.06 24.21 5.19
N ILE A 57 -8.79 23.69 6.39
CA ILE A 57 -9.66 23.81 7.55
C ILE A 57 -9.76 25.27 8.00
N LYS A 58 -8.65 26.00 8.14
CA LYS A 58 -8.69 27.42 8.54
C LYS A 58 -9.53 28.30 7.61
N ARG A 59 -9.55 27.99 6.31
CA ARG A 59 -10.40 28.70 5.34
C ARG A 59 -11.90 28.43 5.51
N ARG A 60 -12.26 27.24 6.02
CA ARG A 60 -13.67 26.80 6.20
C ARG A 60 -14.19 27.05 7.61
N VAL A 61 -13.29 27.09 8.58
CA VAL A 61 -13.55 27.27 10.00
C VAL A 61 -12.58 28.34 10.50
N ASP A 62 -12.99 29.59 10.36
CA ASP A 62 -12.18 30.76 10.69
C ASP A 62 -12.03 30.99 12.22
N THR A 63 -12.86 30.34 13.03
CA THR A 63 -12.84 30.38 14.50
C THR A 63 -11.67 29.62 15.12
N LEU A 64 -11.03 28.71 14.39
CA LEU A 64 -9.90 27.93 14.92
C LEU A 64 -8.68 28.83 15.18
N SER A 65 -8.09 28.64 16.35
CA SER A 65 -6.90 29.37 16.77
C SER A 65 -5.63 28.83 16.08
N GLY A 66 -4.54 29.59 16.18
CA GLY A 66 -3.24 29.12 15.69
C GLY A 66 -2.74 27.87 16.41
N SER A 67 -3.03 27.73 17.71
CA SER A 67 -2.70 26.52 18.49
C SER A 67 -3.48 25.30 18.03
N ASP A 68 -4.76 25.44 17.68
CA ASP A 68 -5.56 24.32 17.18
C ASP A 68 -5.01 23.81 15.84
N LEU A 69 -4.63 24.72 14.95
CA LEU A 69 -4.01 24.38 13.67
C LEU A 69 -2.63 23.72 13.87
N ALA A 70 -1.86 24.15 14.86
CA ALA A 70 -0.58 23.53 15.19
C ALA A 70 -0.75 22.10 15.72
N LEU A 71 -1.79 21.82 16.51
CA LEU A 71 -2.10 20.46 16.96
C LEU A 71 -2.47 19.54 15.79
N ILE A 72 -3.30 20.04 14.86
CA ILE A 72 -3.65 19.30 13.63
C ILE A 72 -2.40 19.01 12.79
N ALA A 73 -1.56 20.03 12.57
CA ALA A 73 -0.31 19.86 11.82
C ALA A 73 0.65 18.87 12.49
N ALA A 74 0.74 18.88 13.82
CA ALA A 74 1.55 17.94 14.57
C ALA A 74 1.05 16.50 14.42
N GLU A 75 -0.26 16.27 14.43
CA GLU A 75 -0.81 14.93 14.26
C GLU A 75 -0.61 14.41 12.82
N ILE A 76 -0.76 15.28 11.83
CA ILE A 76 -0.43 14.95 10.44
C ILE A 76 1.05 14.59 10.29
N ALA A 77 1.95 15.34 10.93
CA ALA A 77 3.37 15.04 10.93
C ALA A 77 3.68 13.67 11.57
N ARG A 78 3.02 13.35 12.69
CA ARG A 78 3.14 12.01 13.32
C ARG A 78 2.68 10.91 12.36
N ALA A 79 1.51 11.05 11.75
CA ALA A 79 1.00 10.06 10.78
C ALA A 79 1.96 9.85 9.60
N ARG A 80 2.52 10.94 9.07
CA ARG A 80 3.52 10.86 7.99
C ARG A 80 4.81 10.16 8.41
N ASN A 81 5.29 10.42 9.63
CA ASN A 81 6.49 9.77 10.14
C ASN A 81 6.30 8.27 10.32
N VAL A 82 5.13 7.84 10.81
CA VAL A 82 4.77 6.41 10.90
C VAL A 82 4.78 5.77 9.52
N ALA A 83 4.10 6.39 8.53
CA ALA A 83 4.06 5.87 7.17
C ALA A 83 5.44 5.81 6.50
N ALA A 84 6.33 6.76 6.79
CA ALA A 84 7.69 6.79 6.27
C ALA A 84 8.62 5.77 6.94
N ALA A 85 8.28 5.30 8.14
CA ALA A 85 9.06 4.31 8.86
C ALA A 85 8.74 2.87 8.43
N VAL A 86 7.62 2.65 7.71
CA VAL A 86 7.24 1.32 7.21
C VAL A 86 8.31 0.80 6.26
N SER A 87 8.86 -0.37 6.59
CA SER A 87 9.89 -1.07 5.85
C SER A 87 9.42 -2.47 5.41
N LEU A 88 10.17 -3.09 4.49
CA LEU A 88 9.90 -4.48 4.08
C LEU A 88 10.07 -5.47 5.24
N ASP A 89 11.02 -5.20 6.15
CA ASP A 89 11.29 -6.03 7.31
C ASP A 89 10.07 -6.08 8.27
N ASP A 90 9.28 -5.01 8.34
CA ASP A 90 8.05 -4.95 9.15
C ASP A 90 6.92 -5.85 8.59
N LEU A 91 6.97 -6.22 7.31
CA LEU A 91 5.96 -7.05 6.64
C LEU A 91 6.24 -8.56 6.77
N GLU A 92 7.45 -8.94 7.15
CA GLU A 92 7.81 -10.35 7.38
C GLU A 92 7.25 -10.88 8.72
N ASP A 93 6.94 -9.97 9.65
CA ASP A 93 6.37 -10.27 10.98
C ASP A 93 4.83 -10.28 11.02
N GLU A 94 4.15 -9.78 9.98
CA GLU A 94 2.70 -9.92 9.84
C GLU A 94 2.37 -11.21 9.06
N PRO A 95 1.78 -12.26 9.69
CA PRO A 95 1.30 -13.39 8.94
C PRO A 95 0.23 -12.87 7.97
N ALA A 96 0.50 -12.97 6.66
CA ALA A 96 -0.46 -12.68 5.60
C ALA A 96 -1.77 -13.45 5.88
N GLY A 97 -2.75 -12.77 6.49
CA GLY A 97 -3.76 -13.49 7.26
C GLY A 97 -4.99 -12.64 7.56
N GLY A 98 -5.92 -12.62 6.61
CA GLY A 98 -7.33 -12.52 6.91
C GLY A 98 -8.03 -11.32 6.29
N ASP A 99 -8.45 -11.49 5.03
CA ASP A 99 -9.72 -10.93 4.60
C ASP A 99 -10.80 -11.29 5.63
N ARG A 100 -11.19 -10.32 6.46
CA ARG A 100 -12.40 -10.35 7.29
C ARG A 100 -13.44 -9.43 6.65
N ALA A 101 -13.71 -9.63 5.38
CA ALA A 101 -15.01 -9.29 4.81
C ALA A 101 -15.95 -10.49 5.00
N ALA A 102 -16.97 -10.31 5.85
CA ALA A 102 -18.29 -10.97 5.87
C ALA A 102 -18.74 -11.32 7.30
N ALA A 103 -19.27 -10.34 8.01
CA ALA A 103 -20.32 -10.54 9.00
C ALA A 103 -21.01 -9.20 9.25
N ASP A 104 -21.75 -8.71 8.26
CA ASP A 104 -22.89 -7.84 8.52
C ASP A 104 -24.00 -8.21 7.52
N GLU A 105 -24.51 -9.42 7.66
CA GLU A 105 -25.83 -9.75 7.13
C GLU A 105 -26.84 -9.12 8.08
N THR A 106 -27.37 -8.00 7.61
CA THR A 106 -28.59 -7.34 8.08
C THR A 106 -29.67 -8.38 8.40
N ALA A 107 -29.86 -8.68 9.68
CA ALA A 107 -31.08 -9.31 10.15
C ALA A 107 -32.18 -8.23 10.14
N ASP A 108 -32.94 -8.28 9.05
CA ASP A 108 -34.20 -7.63 8.75
C ASP A 108 -35.09 -7.38 9.98
N ASP A 109 -35.44 -6.10 10.16
CA ASP A 109 -36.41 -5.58 11.12
C ASP A 109 -37.82 -5.93 10.65
N SER A 110 -38.21 -7.19 10.87
CA SER A 110 -39.60 -7.61 10.77
C SER A 110 -40.24 -7.58 12.16
N GLN A 111 -40.80 -6.43 12.53
CA GLN A 111 -41.70 -6.31 13.69
C GLN A 111 -42.93 -7.23 13.53
N PRO A 112 -43.42 -7.85 14.61
CA PRO A 112 -44.58 -8.73 14.54
C PRO A 112 -45.87 -7.89 14.47
N ASP A 113 -46.61 -8.01 13.38
CA ASP A 113 -48.05 -7.73 13.32
C ASP A 113 -48.80 -9.04 13.47
N LEU A 114 -49.37 -9.32 14.65
CA LEU A 114 -50.55 -10.16 14.81
C LEU A 114 -51.21 -9.92 16.19
N GLY A 115 -52.38 -9.25 16.19
CA GLY A 115 -53.48 -9.48 17.15
C GLY A 115 -53.80 -8.37 18.13
#